data_AF-A0A317ZJP3-F1
#
_entry.id   AF-A0A317ZJP3-F1
#
_cell.length_a   1.000
_cell.length_b   1.000
_cell.length_c   1.000
_cell.angle_alpha   90.00
_cell.angle_beta   90.00
_cell.angle_gamma   90.00
#
_symmetry.space_group_name_H-M   'P 1'
#
loop_
_entity.id
_entity.type
_entity.pdbx_description
1 polymer ?
#
loop_
_entity_poly.entity_id
_entity_poly.type
_entity_poly.pdbx_seq_one_letter_code
_entity_poly.pdbx_strand_id
1 'polypeptide(L)'
;MTNSLWLKLIKDRRQNDPVTPPADANLCLPQISGIKAVVFDVYGTLFSSGVGDISLATEDNRDTAIRAVLSDNGVQILASAEGIRFDGILHDLIHQHQNRRRADGIEYPEVEIRAVWSDLIESLRAQGLIEAQIEPAIDTLVIDYETRVNAIQPMPELAEVLSELRARGLTLSIISNAQFYTPLLFSAFLGKNIDELGFCSKCNVWSYAELEGKPSQQLYQLAAERLEKHHRIPAEACLYVGNDMRNDIWPARALGFRTALFAGDHLSLRRRKNHPACAKLQADAEITELKQILEMID
;
A
#
# COMPACT_ATOMS: atom_id res chain seq x y z
N MET A 1 4.34 24.61 -2.51
CA MET A 1 4.15 24.32 -3.94
C MET A 1 4.28 22.82 -4.25
N THR A 2 5.21 22.09 -3.60
CA THR A 2 5.46 20.65 -3.79
C THR A 2 4.24 19.75 -3.56
N ASN A 3 3.51 19.90 -2.44
CA ASN A 3 2.33 19.07 -2.18
C ASN A 3 1.23 19.21 -3.26
N SER A 4 1.05 20.42 -3.83
CA SER A 4 0.05 20.62 -4.89
C SER A 4 0.40 19.87 -6.18
N LEU A 5 1.69 19.84 -6.55
CA LEU A 5 2.18 19.08 -7.70
C LEU A 5 1.96 17.58 -7.51
N TRP A 6 2.32 17.04 -6.34
CA TRP A 6 2.18 15.60 -6.06
C TRP A 6 0.72 15.14 -6.09
N LEU A 7 -0.19 15.90 -5.46
CA LEU A 7 -1.61 15.59 -5.51
C LEU A 7 -2.16 15.65 -6.93
N LYS A 8 -1.65 16.58 -7.76
CA LYS A 8 -2.01 16.67 -9.18
C LYS A 8 -1.53 15.44 -9.96
N LEU A 9 -0.27 15.02 -9.80
CA LEU A 9 0.26 13.82 -10.46
C LEU A 9 -0.57 12.57 -10.14
N ILE A 10 -0.92 12.38 -8.86
CA ILE A 10 -1.76 11.27 -8.40
C ILE A 10 -3.16 11.32 -9.02
N LYS A 11 -3.79 12.49 -9.08
CA LYS A 11 -5.13 12.67 -9.66
C LYS A 11 -5.14 12.44 -11.17
N ASP A 12 -4.19 13.03 -11.88
CA ASP A 12 -4.18 13.10 -13.33
C ASP A 12 -3.87 11.72 -13.97
N ARG A 13 -3.20 10.82 -13.23
CA ARG A 13 -2.83 9.47 -13.69
C ARG A 13 -3.62 8.34 -13.03
N ARG A 14 -4.84 8.65 -12.58
CA ARG A 14 -5.76 7.66 -12.03
C ARG A 14 -6.16 6.60 -13.05
N GLN A 15 -6.56 5.43 -12.56
CA GLN A 15 -7.30 4.46 -13.35
C GLN A 15 -8.72 4.98 -13.63
N ASN A 16 -9.25 4.66 -14.81
CA ASN A 16 -10.59 5.06 -15.25
C ASN A 16 -11.54 3.87 -15.48
N ASP A 17 -11.01 2.64 -15.58
CA ASP A 17 -11.85 1.46 -15.76
C ASP A 17 -12.71 1.21 -14.51
N PRO A 18 -13.96 0.78 -14.64
CA PRO A 18 -14.78 0.45 -13.49
C PRO A 18 -14.13 -0.63 -12.61
N VAL A 19 -14.16 -0.43 -11.29
CA VAL A 19 -13.82 -1.48 -10.34
C VAL A 19 -14.93 -2.52 -10.34
N THR A 20 -14.58 -3.78 -10.57
CA THR A 20 -15.53 -4.89 -10.59
C THR A 20 -15.04 -6.05 -9.73
N PRO A 21 -15.93 -6.71 -8.97
CA PRO A 21 -15.57 -7.88 -8.18
C PRO A 21 -15.20 -9.07 -9.09
N PRO A 22 -14.34 -9.99 -8.62
CA PRO A 22 -14.00 -11.19 -9.35
C PRO A 22 -15.18 -12.16 -9.43
N ALA A 23 -15.23 -12.95 -10.50
CA ALA A 23 -16.29 -13.93 -10.72
C ALA A 23 -16.35 -15.04 -9.65
N ASP A 24 -15.23 -15.31 -8.96
CA ASP A 24 -15.15 -16.27 -7.87
C ASP A 24 -15.31 -15.63 -6.48
N ALA A 25 -15.79 -14.38 -6.38
CA ALA A 25 -16.18 -13.77 -5.12
C ALA A 25 -17.32 -14.58 -4.47
N ASN A 26 -17.18 -14.82 -3.17
CA ASN A 26 -18.09 -15.63 -2.37
C ASN A 26 -18.56 -14.81 -1.16
N LEU A 27 -19.56 -13.96 -1.40
CA LEU A 27 -20.11 -13.07 -0.39
C LEU A 27 -20.52 -13.83 0.87
N CYS A 28 -19.94 -13.44 2.01
CA CYS A 28 -20.25 -13.98 3.32
C CYS A 28 -20.32 -12.82 4.33
N LEU A 29 -21.54 -12.47 4.73
CA LEU A 29 -21.83 -11.33 5.61
C LEU A 29 -22.45 -11.78 6.94
N PRO A 30 -21.66 -12.40 7.85
CA PRO A 30 -22.16 -12.67 9.20
C PRO A 30 -22.30 -11.37 9.99
N GLN A 31 -23.12 -11.39 11.03
CA GLN A 31 -23.12 -10.33 12.04
C GLN A 31 -21.91 -10.52 12.97
N ILE A 32 -21.09 -9.48 13.11
CA ILE A 32 -19.87 -9.44 13.91
C ILE A 32 -20.05 -8.38 15.00
N SER A 33 -20.36 -8.85 16.20
CA SER A 33 -20.57 -7.95 17.34
C SER A 33 -19.28 -7.52 18.03
N GLY A 34 -19.33 -6.35 18.66
CA GLY A 34 -18.30 -5.88 19.60
C GLY A 34 -17.08 -5.25 18.92
N ILE A 35 -17.19 -4.91 17.64
CA ILE A 35 -16.16 -4.18 16.90
C ILE A 35 -16.11 -2.73 17.39
N LYS A 36 -14.90 -2.27 17.72
CA LYS A 36 -14.62 -0.89 18.16
C LYS A 36 -13.64 -0.17 17.25
N ALA A 37 -12.91 -0.91 16.42
CA ALA A 37 -12.01 -0.36 15.42
C ALA A 37 -12.10 -1.13 14.10
N VAL A 38 -11.95 -0.40 13.00
CA VAL A 38 -11.76 -0.99 11.66
C VAL A 38 -10.38 -0.62 11.17
N VAL A 39 -9.60 -1.64 10.84
CA VAL A 39 -8.22 -1.55 10.40
C VAL A 39 -8.17 -1.98 8.95
N PHE A 40 -7.63 -1.14 8.09
CA PHE A 40 -7.65 -1.36 6.65
C PHE A 40 -6.26 -1.65 6.09
N ASP A 41 -6.21 -2.54 5.11
CA ASP A 41 -5.20 -2.43 4.06
C ASP A 41 -5.54 -1.28 3.09
N VAL A 42 -4.57 -0.79 2.31
CA VAL A 42 -4.77 0.30 1.36
C VAL A 42 -4.94 -0.20 -0.08
N TYR A 43 -3.94 -0.89 -0.63
CA TYR A 43 -3.88 -1.22 -2.05
C TYR A 43 -4.63 -2.52 -2.38
N GLY A 44 -5.72 -2.38 -3.13
CA GLY A 44 -6.67 -3.46 -3.38
C GLY A 44 -7.83 -3.50 -2.39
N THR A 45 -7.85 -2.61 -1.38
CA THR A 45 -8.91 -2.53 -0.37
C THR A 45 -9.56 -1.15 -0.28
N LEU A 46 -8.81 -0.08 -0.02
CA LEU A 46 -9.35 1.30 -0.05
C LEU A 46 -9.17 1.95 -1.43
N PHE A 47 -8.08 1.63 -2.12
CA PHE A 47 -7.81 2.07 -3.49
C PHE A 47 -7.59 0.86 -4.38
N SER A 48 -8.28 0.80 -5.51
CA SER A 48 -8.04 -0.22 -6.53
C SER A 48 -6.63 -0.06 -7.10
N SER A 49 -5.93 -1.18 -7.28
CA SER A 49 -4.59 -1.25 -7.87
C SER A 49 -4.42 -2.59 -8.55
N GLY A 50 -4.10 -2.56 -9.85
CA GLY A 50 -3.89 -3.79 -10.63
C GLY A 50 -2.56 -4.49 -10.40
N VAL A 51 -1.59 -3.78 -9.82
CA VAL A 51 -0.25 -4.31 -9.54
C VAL A 51 -0.21 -5.05 -8.19
N GLY A 52 -1.24 -4.91 -7.34
CA GLY A 52 -1.28 -5.43 -5.97
C GLY A 52 -0.38 -4.67 -5.00
N ASP A 53 -0.01 -5.29 -3.86
CA ASP A 53 1.06 -4.81 -2.96
C ASP A 53 2.23 -4.33 -3.83
N ILE A 54 2.67 -3.09 -3.64
CA ILE A 54 3.69 -2.33 -4.40
C ILE A 54 4.85 -3.24 -4.80
N SER A 55 4.64 -4.03 -5.85
CA SER A 55 5.57 -5.09 -6.22
C SER A 55 6.44 -4.43 -7.24
N LEU A 56 7.52 -3.85 -6.72
CA LEU A 56 8.61 -3.20 -7.41
C LEU A 56 9.37 -4.14 -8.39
N ALA A 57 8.73 -5.22 -8.85
CA ALA A 57 9.33 -6.34 -9.56
C ALA A 57 8.35 -7.04 -10.54
N THR A 58 7.43 -6.31 -11.20
CA THR A 58 6.81 -6.90 -12.42
C THR A 58 7.81 -6.84 -13.56
N GLU A 59 7.96 -7.93 -14.32
CA GLU A 59 8.90 -8.13 -15.44
C GLU A 59 8.64 -7.21 -16.66
N ASP A 60 7.74 -6.23 -16.52
CA ASP A 60 7.49 -5.24 -17.56
C ASP A 60 8.72 -4.33 -17.71
N ASN A 61 9.06 -3.99 -18.95
CA ASN A 61 10.12 -3.03 -19.25
C ASN A 61 9.73 -1.63 -18.73
N ARG A 62 10.15 -1.31 -17.49
CA ARG A 62 9.87 -0.03 -16.81
C ARG A 62 10.96 1.02 -17.05
N ASP A 63 12.00 0.68 -17.81
CA ASP A 63 13.08 1.61 -18.19
C ASP A 63 12.54 2.90 -18.81
N THR A 64 11.59 2.78 -19.73
CA THR A 64 10.93 3.92 -20.37
C THR A 64 10.29 4.85 -19.33
N ALA A 65 9.67 4.30 -18.28
CA ALA A 65 9.05 5.10 -17.23
C ALA A 65 10.11 5.84 -16.40
N ILE A 66 11.20 5.17 -16.01
CA ILE A 66 12.30 5.81 -15.26
C ILE A 66 12.94 6.92 -16.10
N ARG A 67 13.23 6.66 -17.37
CA ARG A 67 13.83 7.67 -18.27
C ARG A 67 12.93 8.88 -18.46
N ALA A 68 11.62 8.66 -18.57
CA ALA A 68 10.63 9.74 -18.65
C ALA A 68 10.59 10.55 -17.34
N VAL A 69 10.61 9.88 -16.18
CA VAL A 69 10.68 10.55 -14.87
C VAL A 69 11.93 11.41 -14.74
N LEU A 70 13.10 10.89 -15.08
CA LEU A 70 14.35 11.65 -15.03
C LEU A 70 14.27 12.88 -15.94
N SER A 71 13.91 12.69 -17.22
CA SER A 71 13.82 13.78 -18.20
C SER A 71 12.79 14.85 -17.80
N ASP A 72 11.57 14.44 -17.43
CA ASP A 72 10.47 15.35 -17.08
C ASP A 72 10.74 16.15 -15.79
N ASN A 73 11.66 15.68 -14.95
CA ASN A 73 12.12 16.37 -13.75
C ASN A 73 13.49 17.04 -13.91
N GLY A 74 13.94 17.25 -15.16
CA GLY A 74 15.13 18.03 -15.48
C GLY A 74 16.46 17.30 -15.28
N VAL A 75 16.45 15.97 -15.13
CA VAL A 75 17.66 15.15 -15.10
C VAL A 75 18.02 14.76 -16.54
N GLN A 76 19.10 15.34 -17.06
CA GLN A 76 19.58 15.03 -18.40
C GLN A 76 20.26 13.67 -18.45
N ILE A 77 19.74 12.81 -19.31
CA ILE A 77 20.31 11.49 -19.61
C ILE A 77 21.36 11.64 -20.71
N LEU A 78 22.55 11.07 -20.49
CA LEU A 78 23.69 11.18 -21.39
C LEU A 78 23.67 10.08 -22.47
N ALA A 79 24.35 10.32 -23.60
CA ALA A 79 24.46 9.34 -24.69
C ALA A 79 25.14 8.02 -24.25
N SER A 80 26.00 8.08 -23.24
CA SER A 80 26.60 6.92 -22.57
C SER A 80 25.58 5.97 -21.94
N ALA A 81 24.35 6.43 -21.70
CA ALA A 81 23.26 5.60 -21.19
C ALA A 81 22.52 4.81 -22.28
N GLU A 82 22.92 4.91 -23.54
CA GLU A 82 22.33 4.11 -24.62
C GLU A 82 22.55 2.61 -24.37
N GLY A 83 21.48 1.82 -24.47
CA GLY A 83 21.51 0.37 -24.21
C GLY A 83 21.55 -0.04 -22.73
N ILE A 84 21.70 0.89 -21.80
CA ILE A 84 21.68 0.61 -20.34
C ILE A 84 20.24 0.61 -19.82
N ARG A 85 19.89 -0.38 -19.00
CA ARG A 85 18.55 -0.52 -18.40
C ARG A 85 18.53 0.00 -16.97
N PHE A 86 17.89 1.15 -16.74
CA PHE A 86 17.82 1.79 -15.42
C PHE A 86 16.88 1.06 -14.46
N ASP A 87 15.87 0.37 -14.98
CA ASP A 87 14.98 -0.47 -14.18
C ASP A 87 15.68 -1.70 -13.61
N GLY A 88 16.63 -2.28 -14.34
CA GLY A 88 17.53 -3.32 -13.82
C GLY A 88 18.39 -2.81 -12.65
N ILE A 89 18.96 -1.61 -12.78
CA ILE A 89 19.74 -0.99 -11.70
C ILE A 89 18.88 -0.72 -10.47
N LEU A 90 17.67 -0.16 -10.67
CA LEU A 90 16.71 0.06 -9.58
C LEU A 90 16.34 -1.24 -8.88
N HIS A 91 16.06 -2.31 -9.64
CA HIS A 91 15.74 -3.63 -9.12
C HIS A 91 16.87 -4.22 -8.28
N ASP A 92 18.11 -4.14 -8.77
CA ASP A 92 19.30 -4.59 -8.04
C ASP A 92 19.47 -3.82 -6.72
N LEU A 93 19.26 -2.50 -6.73
CA LEU A 93 19.33 -1.68 -5.52
C LEU A 93 18.25 -2.07 -4.51
N ILE A 94 17.01 -2.32 -4.93
CA ILE A 94 15.95 -2.82 -4.06
C ILE A 94 16.37 -4.16 -3.42
N HIS A 95 16.92 -5.08 -4.22
CA HIS A 95 17.42 -6.36 -3.71
C HIS A 95 18.57 -6.18 -2.72
N GLN A 96 19.50 -5.25 -2.96
CA GLN A 96 20.59 -4.95 -2.03
C GLN A 96 20.06 -4.41 -0.69
N HIS A 97 19.14 -3.46 -0.72
CA HIS A 97 18.48 -2.92 0.48
C HIS A 97 17.78 -4.03 1.27
N GLN A 98 17.00 -4.87 0.59
CA GLN A 98 16.31 -5.99 1.24
C GLN A 98 17.29 -7.04 1.80
N ASN A 99 18.33 -7.40 1.06
CA ASN A 99 19.31 -8.40 1.49
C ASN A 99 20.10 -7.95 2.72
N ARG A 100 20.42 -6.65 2.81
CA ARG A 100 21.03 -6.08 4.02
C ARG A 100 20.14 -6.27 5.23
N ARG A 101 18.83 -6.00 5.10
CA ARG A 101 17.84 -6.17 6.16
C ARG A 101 17.61 -7.65 6.53
N ARG A 102 17.65 -8.56 5.55
CA ARG A 102 17.62 -10.02 5.82
C ARG A 102 18.84 -10.47 6.62
N ALA A 103 20.02 -9.92 6.32
CA ALA A 103 21.23 -10.22 7.08
C ALA A 103 21.14 -9.74 8.54
N ASP A 104 20.34 -8.70 8.80
CA ASP A 104 20.01 -8.22 10.16
C ASP A 104 18.89 -9.06 10.84
N GLY A 105 18.39 -10.13 10.19
CA GLY A 105 17.41 -11.05 10.75
C GLY A 105 15.93 -10.70 10.46
N ILE A 106 15.66 -9.72 9.61
CA ILE A 106 14.28 -9.37 9.22
C ILE A 106 13.78 -10.31 8.12
N GLU A 107 12.74 -11.10 8.43
CA GLU A 107 12.19 -12.12 7.52
C GLU A 107 11.50 -11.50 6.30
N TYR A 108 10.73 -10.44 6.51
CA TYR A 108 9.96 -9.74 5.47
C TYR A 108 10.46 -8.31 5.30
N PRO A 109 11.67 -8.09 4.76
CA PRO A 109 12.23 -6.74 4.68
C PRO A 109 11.39 -5.85 3.77
N GLU A 110 11.14 -4.63 4.22
CA GLU A 110 10.61 -3.54 3.40
C GLU A 110 11.71 -2.51 3.13
N VAL A 111 11.63 -1.82 2.00
CA VAL A 111 12.54 -0.73 1.65
C VAL A 111 11.91 0.63 1.94
N GLU A 112 12.76 1.59 2.35
CA GLU A 112 12.41 3.00 2.24
C GLU A 112 12.76 3.44 0.81
N ILE A 113 11.74 3.66 -0.02
CA ILE A 113 11.95 3.82 -1.46
C ILE A 113 12.77 5.07 -1.82
N ARG A 114 12.79 6.12 -0.98
CA ARG A 114 13.59 7.32 -1.27
C ARG A 114 15.07 7.02 -1.14
N ALA A 115 15.48 6.21 -0.16
CA ALA A 115 16.87 5.76 -0.06
C ALA A 115 17.32 4.98 -1.30
N VAL A 116 16.46 4.08 -1.81
CA VAL A 116 16.73 3.34 -3.06
C VAL A 116 16.89 4.28 -4.26
N TRP A 117 16.00 5.28 -4.38
CA TRP A 117 16.08 6.26 -5.47
C TRP A 117 17.29 7.19 -5.35
N SER A 118 17.69 7.57 -4.14
CA SER A 118 18.95 8.28 -3.90
C SER A 118 20.14 7.47 -4.43
N ASP A 119 20.23 6.19 -4.06
CA ASP A 119 21.31 5.30 -4.52
C ASP A 119 21.27 5.10 -6.04
N LEU A 120 20.07 5.08 -6.66
CA LEU A 120 19.93 5.03 -8.11
C LEU A 120 20.55 6.26 -8.76
N ILE A 121 20.19 7.47 -8.30
CA ILE A 121 20.74 8.71 -8.84
C ILE A 121 22.26 8.77 -8.67
N GLU A 122 22.78 8.40 -7.49
CA GLU A 122 24.21 8.34 -7.23
C GLU A 122 24.93 7.35 -8.16
N SER A 123 24.37 6.15 -8.33
CA SER A 123 24.92 5.11 -9.22
C SER A 123 24.94 5.55 -10.67
N LEU A 124 23.87 6.18 -11.16
CA LEU A 124 23.81 6.71 -12.53
C LEU A 124 24.83 7.83 -12.75
N ARG A 125 25.05 8.70 -11.75
CA ARG A 125 26.09 9.76 -11.82
C ARG A 125 27.49 9.18 -11.82
N ALA A 126 27.78 8.24 -10.93
CA ALA A 126 29.10 7.63 -10.80
C ALA A 126 29.51 6.90 -12.09
N GLN A 127 28.54 6.33 -12.81
CA GLN A 127 28.73 5.69 -14.11
C GLN A 127 28.73 6.68 -15.30
N GLY A 128 28.52 7.98 -15.05
CA GLY A 128 28.46 9.00 -16.10
C GLY A 128 27.29 8.81 -17.07
N LEU A 129 26.13 8.33 -16.57
CA LEU A 129 24.92 8.07 -17.35
C LEU A 129 23.92 9.24 -17.32
N ILE A 130 24.03 10.11 -16.32
CA ILE A 130 23.24 11.34 -16.18
C ILE A 130 24.14 12.52 -15.82
N GLU A 131 23.69 13.75 -16.07
CA GLU A 131 24.43 14.96 -15.67
C GLU A 131 24.42 15.21 -14.16
N ALA A 132 25.54 15.74 -13.64
CA ALA A 132 25.76 15.97 -12.21
C ALA A 132 25.34 17.37 -11.71
N GLN A 133 24.80 18.23 -12.58
CA GLN A 133 24.63 19.66 -12.26
C GLN A 133 23.45 19.97 -11.33
N ILE A 134 22.46 19.08 -11.26
CA ILE A 134 21.23 19.31 -10.49
C ILE A 134 20.96 18.11 -9.59
N GLU A 135 20.69 18.39 -8.31
CA GLU A 135 20.17 17.39 -7.38
C GLU A 135 18.65 17.30 -7.53
N PRO A 136 18.11 16.21 -8.09
CA PRO A 136 16.67 16.10 -8.28
C PRO A 136 15.98 15.89 -6.93
N ALA A 137 14.74 16.39 -6.84
CA ALA A 137 13.90 16.13 -5.68
C ALA A 137 13.44 14.66 -5.68
N ILE A 138 14.10 13.83 -4.88
CA ILE A 138 13.86 12.37 -4.82
C ILE A 138 12.38 12.04 -4.60
N ASP A 139 11.71 12.72 -3.67
CA ASP A 139 10.28 12.51 -3.40
C ASP A 139 9.43 12.72 -4.67
N THR A 140 9.75 13.75 -5.46
CA THR A 140 9.04 14.01 -6.72
C THR A 140 9.33 12.93 -7.75
N LEU A 141 10.57 12.46 -7.87
CA LEU A 141 10.90 11.37 -8.78
C LEU A 141 10.14 10.08 -8.43
N VAL A 142 10.11 9.73 -7.14
CA VAL A 142 9.39 8.54 -6.66
C VAL A 142 7.90 8.64 -6.97
N ILE A 143 7.25 9.77 -6.63
CA ILE A 143 5.82 9.95 -6.86
C ILE A 143 5.50 9.97 -8.35
N ASP A 144 6.33 10.64 -9.15
CA ASP A 144 6.18 10.68 -10.60
C ASP A 144 6.30 9.28 -11.20
N TYR A 145 7.28 8.49 -10.78
CA TYR A 145 7.44 7.11 -11.21
C TYR A 145 6.25 6.25 -10.81
N GLU A 146 5.88 6.25 -9.53
CA GLU A 146 4.79 5.41 -9.02
C GLU A 146 3.50 5.67 -9.78
N THR A 147 3.15 6.94 -9.98
CA THR A 147 1.91 7.30 -10.69
C THR A 147 1.93 6.97 -12.18
N ARG A 148 3.10 6.68 -12.79
CA ARG A 148 3.21 6.17 -14.17
C ARG A 148 3.03 4.66 -14.25
N VAL A 149 3.49 3.93 -13.24
CA VAL A 149 3.56 2.46 -13.28
C VAL A 149 2.46 1.77 -12.47
N ASN A 150 1.78 2.52 -11.59
CA ASN A 150 0.71 2.04 -10.73
C ASN A 150 -0.46 3.04 -10.77
N ALA A 151 -1.27 2.96 -11.82
CA ALA A 151 -2.52 3.70 -11.89
C ALA A 151 -3.50 3.14 -10.85
N ILE A 152 -4.11 4.03 -10.08
CA ILE A 152 -5.01 3.69 -8.98
C ILE A 152 -6.26 4.56 -8.99
N GLN A 153 -7.27 4.14 -8.25
CA GLN A 153 -8.48 4.94 -8.01
C GLN A 153 -9.11 4.55 -6.68
N PRO A 154 -9.90 5.43 -6.03
CA PRO A 154 -10.62 5.06 -4.82
C PRO A 154 -11.63 3.93 -5.11
N MET A 155 -11.80 3.01 -4.16
CA MET A 155 -12.92 2.07 -4.22
C MET A 155 -14.26 2.83 -4.18
N PRO A 156 -15.32 2.27 -4.78
CA PRO A 156 -16.66 2.83 -4.68
C PRO A 156 -17.08 3.07 -3.22
N GLU A 157 -17.77 4.20 -2.97
CA GLU A 157 -18.35 4.57 -1.67
C GLU A 157 -17.33 4.76 -0.53
N LEU A 158 -16.03 4.85 -0.84
CA LEU A 158 -14.96 4.97 0.17
C LEU A 158 -15.20 6.14 1.14
N ALA A 159 -15.50 7.33 0.64
CA ALA A 159 -15.66 8.53 1.47
C ALA A 159 -16.86 8.40 2.43
N GLU A 160 -17.96 7.87 1.91
CA GLU A 160 -19.21 7.63 2.62
C GLU A 160 -19.01 6.60 3.72
N VAL A 161 -18.35 5.47 3.43
CA VAL A 161 -18.07 4.42 4.40
C VAL A 161 -17.17 4.91 5.52
N LEU A 162 -16.07 5.61 5.21
CA LEU A 162 -15.21 6.19 6.25
C LEU A 162 -15.96 7.18 7.15
N SER A 163 -16.82 8.01 6.56
CA SER A 163 -17.64 8.97 7.31
C SER A 163 -18.63 8.26 8.24
N GLU A 164 -19.30 7.22 7.77
CA GLU A 164 -20.30 6.47 8.54
C GLU A 164 -19.66 5.65 9.67
N LEU A 165 -18.54 4.97 9.42
CA LEU A 165 -17.79 4.26 10.47
C LEU A 165 -17.39 5.21 11.60
N ARG A 166 -16.94 6.43 11.25
CA ARG A 166 -16.60 7.46 12.23
C ARG A 166 -17.84 7.98 12.96
N ALA A 167 -18.98 8.14 12.28
CA ALA A 167 -20.23 8.56 12.90
C ALA A 167 -20.73 7.54 13.94
N ARG A 168 -20.45 6.24 13.72
CA ARG A 168 -20.68 5.16 14.69
C ARG A 168 -19.67 5.11 15.84
N GLY A 169 -18.69 6.01 15.85
CA GLY A 169 -17.68 6.09 16.92
C GLY A 169 -16.56 5.05 16.82
N LEU A 170 -16.41 4.39 15.67
CA LEU A 170 -15.34 3.42 15.45
C LEU A 170 -14.00 4.12 15.24
N THR A 171 -12.95 3.54 15.82
CA THR A 171 -11.57 3.99 15.55
C THR A 171 -11.10 3.44 14.21
N LEU A 172 -10.60 4.30 13.33
CA LEU A 172 -10.06 3.88 12.03
C LEU A 172 -8.53 3.78 12.10
N SER A 173 -7.96 2.72 11.53
CA SER A 173 -6.51 2.57 11.42
C SER A 173 -6.10 1.84 10.15
N ILE A 174 -4.79 1.75 9.89
CA ILE A 174 -4.20 1.13 8.72
C ILE A 174 -3.08 0.18 9.12
N ILE A 175 -3.00 -0.98 8.46
CA ILE A 175 -1.77 -1.77 8.35
C ILE A 175 -1.60 -2.09 6.88
N SER A 176 -0.57 -1.54 6.24
CA SER A 176 -0.41 -1.70 4.81
C SER A 176 1.06 -1.72 4.38
N ASN A 177 1.33 -2.52 3.34
CA ASN A 177 2.57 -2.41 2.58
C ASN A 177 2.46 -1.14 1.74
N ALA A 178 3.25 -0.14 2.08
CA ALA A 178 3.05 1.23 1.66
C ALA A 178 4.38 1.96 1.57
N GLN A 179 4.36 3.13 0.95
CA GLN A 179 5.49 4.06 0.91
C GLN A 179 5.03 5.44 1.38
N PHE A 180 5.96 6.39 1.53
CA PHE A 180 5.67 7.72 2.08
C PHE A 180 4.57 8.49 1.34
N TYR A 181 4.32 8.16 0.07
CA TYR A 181 3.30 8.78 -0.76
C TYR A 181 1.90 8.18 -0.58
N THR A 182 1.76 7.00 0.03
CA THR A 182 0.46 6.33 0.21
C THR A 182 -0.58 7.19 0.98
N PRO A 183 -0.23 7.93 2.05
CA PRO A 183 -1.16 8.85 2.69
C PRO A 183 -1.65 9.99 1.78
N LEU A 184 -0.89 10.37 0.73
CA LEU A 184 -1.30 11.43 -0.20
C LEU A 184 -2.49 11.03 -1.06
N LEU A 185 -2.77 9.73 -1.20
CA LEU A 185 -3.92 9.22 -1.96
C LEU A 185 -5.25 9.73 -1.41
N PHE A 186 -5.37 9.82 -0.08
CA PHE A 186 -6.55 10.35 0.59
C PHE A 186 -6.76 11.82 0.27
N SER A 187 -5.71 12.64 0.36
CA SER A 187 -5.79 14.07 0.00
C SER A 187 -6.07 14.27 -1.48
N ALA A 188 -5.49 13.42 -2.34
CA ALA A 188 -5.72 13.47 -3.77
C ALA A 188 -7.18 13.13 -4.09
N PHE A 189 -7.66 11.96 -3.71
CA PHE A 189 -8.97 11.50 -4.18
C PHE A 189 -10.15 11.97 -3.35
N LEU A 190 -9.96 12.21 -2.04
CA LEU A 190 -11.04 12.56 -1.12
C LEU A 190 -10.99 14.02 -0.64
N GLY A 191 -9.96 14.78 -1.06
CA GLY A 191 -9.79 16.19 -0.70
C GLY A 191 -9.51 16.45 0.78
N LYS A 192 -9.25 15.39 1.56
CA LYS A 192 -8.95 15.44 3.00
C LYS A 192 -7.74 14.57 3.29
N ASN A 193 -6.85 15.02 4.16
CA ASN A 193 -5.78 14.17 4.66
C ASN A 193 -6.33 13.06 5.57
N ILE A 194 -5.47 12.09 5.88
CA ILE A 194 -5.88 10.89 6.60
C ILE A 194 -6.37 11.18 8.04
N ASP A 195 -5.80 12.19 8.71
CA ASP A 195 -6.23 12.62 10.04
C ASP A 195 -7.62 13.28 9.99
N GLU A 196 -7.89 14.11 8.97
CA GLU A 196 -9.20 14.75 8.74
C GLU A 196 -10.31 13.73 8.41
N LEU A 197 -9.93 12.57 7.87
CA LEU A 197 -10.82 11.43 7.65
C LEU A 197 -11.08 10.62 8.92
N GLY A 198 -10.34 10.88 10.00
CA GLY A 198 -10.55 10.26 11.31
C GLY A 198 -9.72 9.00 11.57
N PHE A 199 -8.70 8.72 10.77
CA PHE A 199 -7.75 7.66 11.09
C PHE A 199 -6.87 8.07 12.28
N CYS A 200 -6.63 7.13 13.19
CA CYS A 200 -5.68 7.29 14.27
C CYS A 200 -4.24 7.22 13.71
N SER A 201 -3.61 8.37 13.47
CA SER A 201 -2.20 8.45 13.03
C SER A 201 -1.22 7.76 13.97
N LYS A 202 -1.53 7.68 15.27
CA LYS A 202 -0.72 6.95 16.26
C LYS A 202 -0.92 5.44 16.22
N CYS A 203 -1.94 4.96 15.54
CA CYS A 203 -2.31 3.55 15.44
C CYS A 203 -1.90 2.95 14.10
N ASN A 204 -1.82 3.78 13.05
CA ASN A 204 -1.41 3.34 11.72
C ASN A 204 -0.02 2.69 11.73
N VAL A 205 0.12 1.63 10.95
CA VAL A 205 1.37 0.90 10.72
C VAL A 205 1.63 0.87 9.23
N TRP A 206 2.80 1.39 8.83
CA TRP A 206 3.21 1.49 7.44
C TRP A 206 4.51 0.73 7.24
N SER A 207 4.56 -0.18 6.27
CA SER A 207 5.74 -1.04 6.09
C SER A 207 7.03 -0.25 5.91
N TYR A 208 7.03 0.84 5.12
CA TYR A 208 8.23 1.66 4.90
C TYR A 208 8.75 2.35 6.17
N ALA A 209 7.86 2.63 7.13
CA ALA A 209 8.24 3.26 8.39
C ALA A 209 8.84 2.24 9.37
N GLU A 210 8.33 1.02 9.36
CA GLU A 210 8.82 -0.08 10.19
C GLU A 210 9.96 -0.87 9.52
N LEU A 211 10.23 -0.62 8.23
CA LEU A 211 11.20 -1.32 7.39
C LEU A 211 11.00 -2.86 7.40
N GLU A 212 9.74 -3.26 7.50
CA GLU A 212 9.25 -4.63 7.49
C GLU A 212 7.85 -4.66 6.86
N GLY A 213 7.57 -5.67 6.03
CA GLY A 213 6.35 -5.79 5.26
C GLY A 213 5.47 -6.96 5.68
N LYS A 214 4.18 -6.89 5.33
CA LYS A 214 3.25 -8.03 5.36
C LYS A 214 3.81 -9.17 4.48
N PRO A 215 3.68 -10.45 4.89
CA PRO A 215 2.80 -10.98 5.94
C PRO A 215 3.40 -10.98 7.36
N SER A 216 4.39 -10.15 7.68
CA SER A 216 4.96 -10.11 9.04
C SER A 216 3.89 -9.86 10.11
N GLN A 217 3.81 -10.77 11.07
CA GLN A 217 2.97 -10.64 12.26
C GLN A 217 3.39 -9.48 13.16
N GLN A 218 4.64 -9.01 13.06
CA GLN A 218 5.15 -7.88 13.86
C GLN A 218 4.34 -6.60 13.59
N LEU A 219 3.94 -6.37 12.34
CA LEU A 219 3.12 -5.20 11.98
C LEU A 219 1.74 -5.23 12.65
N TYR A 220 1.15 -6.42 12.77
CA TYR A 220 -0.16 -6.62 13.40
C TYR A 220 -0.09 -6.53 14.93
N GLN A 221 0.97 -7.11 15.52
CA GLN A 221 1.26 -6.97 16.94
C GLN A 221 1.42 -5.49 17.30
N LEU A 222 2.21 -4.74 16.53
CA LEU A 222 2.43 -3.32 16.73
C LEU A 222 1.15 -2.50 16.62
N ALA A 223 0.30 -2.79 15.64
CA ALA A 223 -1.00 -2.14 15.49
C ALA A 223 -1.92 -2.41 16.69
N ALA A 224 -1.99 -3.67 17.15
CA ALA A 224 -2.77 -4.06 18.32
C ALA A 224 -2.29 -3.32 19.59
N GLU A 225 -0.97 -3.25 19.80
CA GLU A 225 -0.38 -2.51 20.92
C GLU A 225 -0.70 -1.01 20.86
N ARG A 226 -0.61 -0.41 19.67
CA ARG A 226 -0.93 1.02 19.48
C ARG A 226 -2.42 1.30 19.74
N LEU A 227 -3.33 0.44 19.26
CA LEU A 227 -4.76 0.55 19.49
C LEU A 227 -5.12 0.37 20.97
N GLU A 228 -4.54 -0.62 21.65
CA GLU A 228 -4.74 -0.84 23.08
C GLU A 228 -4.22 0.35 23.89
N LYS A 229 -3.00 0.82 23.60
CA LYS A 229 -2.38 1.95 24.29
C LYS A 229 -3.16 3.26 24.15
N HIS A 230 -3.65 3.55 22.95
CA HIS A 230 -4.24 4.86 22.63
C HIS A 230 -5.77 4.89 22.80
N HIS A 231 -6.43 3.74 22.67
CA HIS A 231 -7.89 3.65 22.69
C HIS A 231 -8.47 2.57 23.62
N ARG A 232 -7.63 1.74 24.26
CA ARG A 232 -8.05 0.58 25.07
C ARG A 232 -8.91 -0.40 24.27
N ILE A 233 -8.53 -0.60 23.01
CA ILE A 233 -9.19 -1.51 22.09
C ILE A 233 -8.28 -2.73 21.90
N PRO A 234 -8.69 -3.92 22.40
CA PRO A 234 -7.94 -5.14 22.19
C PRO A 234 -8.11 -5.65 20.76
N ALA A 235 -7.17 -6.48 20.28
CA ALA A 235 -7.18 -6.99 18.90
C ALA A 235 -8.49 -7.69 18.50
N GLU A 236 -9.12 -8.44 19.42
CA GLU A 236 -10.41 -9.13 19.19
C GLU A 236 -11.60 -8.19 18.94
N ALA A 237 -11.48 -6.92 19.33
CA ALA A 237 -12.45 -5.85 19.04
C ALA A 237 -12.10 -5.05 17.78
N CYS A 238 -11.10 -5.49 17.02
CA CYS A 238 -10.68 -4.88 15.75
C CYS A 238 -11.10 -5.76 14.58
N LEU A 239 -11.72 -5.17 13.57
CA LEU A 239 -11.95 -5.80 12.27
C LEU A 239 -10.85 -5.37 11.30
N TYR A 240 -10.02 -6.32 10.87
CA TYR A 240 -9.08 -6.12 9.77
C TYR A 240 -9.76 -6.39 8.42
N VAL A 241 -9.67 -5.44 7.48
CA VAL A 241 -10.20 -5.55 6.13
C VAL A 241 -9.05 -5.47 5.13
N GLY A 242 -8.88 -6.51 4.32
CA GLY A 242 -7.81 -6.61 3.32
C GLY A 242 -8.13 -7.58 2.19
N ASN A 243 -7.38 -7.58 1.10
CA ASN A 243 -7.66 -8.34 -0.13
C ASN A 243 -6.76 -9.58 -0.35
N ASP A 244 -5.78 -9.85 0.52
CA ASP A 244 -4.86 -10.99 0.38
C ASP A 244 -4.94 -11.97 1.57
N MET A 245 -5.30 -13.23 1.30
CA MET A 245 -5.42 -14.25 2.35
C MET A 245 -4.11 -14.52 3.12
N ARG A 246 -2.94 -14.32 2.49
CA ARG A 246 -1.62 -14.52 3.13
C ARG A 246 -1.14 -13.24 3.77
N ASN A 247 -1.18 -12.13 3.04
CA ASN A 247 -0.59 -10.88 3.52
C ASN A 247 -1.48 -10.19 4.55
N ASP A 248 -2.80 -10.36 4.47
CA ASP A 248 -3.77 -9.64 5.29
C ASP A 248 -4.44 -10.54 6.33
N ILE A 249 -5.14 -11.59 5.87
CA ILE A 249 -6.03 -12.37 6.73
C ILE A 249 -5.25 -13.28 7.68
N TRP A 250 -4.23 -13.97 7.18
CA TRP A 250 -3.43 -14.89 7.99
C TRP A 250 -2.78 -14.22 9.22
N PRO A 251 -2.00 -13.13 9.06
CA PRO A 251 -1.32 -12.53 10.20
C PRO A 251 -2.29 -11.77 11.11
N ALA A 252 -3.35 -11.14 10.58
CA ALA A 252 -4.39 -10.53 11.39
C ALA A 252 -5.07 -11.56 12.30
N ARG A 253 -5.51 -12.69 11.74
CA ARG A 253 -6.17 -13.75 12.51
C ARG A 253 -5.24 -14.38 13.55
N ALA A 254 -3.96 -14.56 13.22
CA ALA A 254 -2.97 -15.09 14.16
C ALA A 254 -2.83 -14.22 15.42
N LEU A 255 -3.09 -12.91 15.29
CA LEU A 255 -3.00 -11.93 16.37
C LEU A 255 -4.36 -11.63 17.03
N GLY A 256 -5.40 -12.39 16.68
CA GLY A 256 -6.72 -12.30 17.30
C GLY A 256 -7.66 -11.27 16.69
N PHE A 257 -7.30 -10.61 15.59
CA PHE A 257 -8.21 -9.71 14.89
C PHE A 257 -9.39 -10.48 14.29
N ARG A 258 -10.57 -9.84 14.25
CA ARG A 258 -11.62 -10.24 13.30
C ARG A 258 -11.18 -9.88 11.90
N THR A 259 -11.62 -10.64 10.90
CA THR A 259 -11.10 -10.52 9.54
C THR A 259 -12.21 -10.49 8.51
N ALA A 260 -12.14 -9.54 7.57
CA ALA A 260 -12.96 -9.52 6.37
C ALA A 260 -12.06 -9.50 5.14
N LEU A 261 -12.22 -10.51 4.28
CA LEU A 261 -11.58 -10.53 2.97
C LEU A 261 -12.36 -9.61 2.01
N PHE A 262 -11.71 -8.59 1.50
CA PHE A 262 -12.26 -7.71 0.48
C PHE A 262 -12.03 -8.30 -0.92
N ALA A 263 -13.12 -8.70 -1.56
CA ALA A 263 -13.20 -9.23 -2.91
C ALA A 263 -13.96 -8.26 -3.83
N GLY A 264 -13.78 -6.95 -3.65
CA GLY A 264 -14.46 -5.94 -4.48
C GLY A 264 -13.75 -5.58 -5.79
N ASP A 265 -12.50 -6.03 -5.96
CA ASP A 265 -11.69 -5.74 -7.15
C ASP A 265 -10.99 -7.01 -7.65
N HIS A 266 -11.36 -7.44 -8.86
CA HIS A 266 -10.80 -8.63 -9.50
C HIS A 266 -9.30 -8.51 -9.78
N LEU A 267 -8.76 -7.29 -9.88
CA LEU A 267 -7.34 -7.09 -10.14
C LEU A 267 -6.46 -7.37 -8.91
N SER A 268 -7.02 -7.23 -7.70
CA SER A 268 -6.25 -7.21 -6.46
C SER A 268 -6.56 -8.34 -5.49
N LEU A 269 -7.69 -9.06 -5.62
CA LEU A 269 -7.97 -10.22 -4.77
C LEU A 269 -6.86 -11.27 -4.89
N ARG A 270 -6.35 -11.76 -3.75
CA ARG A 270 -5.35 -12.84 -3.68
C ARG A 270 -5.80 -13.92 -2.71
N ARG A 271 -6.39 -14.99 -3.25
CA ARG A 271 -6.87 -16.16 -2.47
C ARG A 271 -5.77 -17.00 -1.84
N ARG A 272 -4.59 -17.05 -2.47
CA ARG A 272 -3.41 -17.83 -2.02
C ARG A 272 -3.72 -19.29 -1.64
N LYS A 273 -4.65 -19.96 -2.36
CA LYS A 273 -5.17 -21.32 -2.03
C LYS A 273 -4.08 -22.39 -1.87
N ASN A 274 -2.95 -22.25 -2.57
CA ASN A 274 -1.83 -23.19 -2.54
C ASN A 274 -0.82 -22.90 -1.42
N HIS A 275 -0.96 -21.80 -0.68
CA HIS A 275 -0.05 -21.44 0.40
C HIS A 275 -0.39 -22.26 1.66
N PRO A 276 0.59 -22.95 2.30
CA PRO A 276 0.32 -23.84 3.44
C PRO A 276 -0.44 -23.17 4.58
N ALA A 277 -0.10 -21.91 4.89
CA ALA A 277 -0.75 -21.14 5.95
C ALA A 277 -2.19 -20.69 5.61
N CYS A 278 -2.56 -20.70 4.33
CA CYS A 278 -3.87 -20.23 3.85
C CYS A 278 -4.83 -21.36 3.45
N ALA A 279 -4.31 -22.57 3.21
CA ALA A 279 -5.08 -23.69 2.63
C ALA A 279 -6.33 -24.07 3.45
N LYS A 280 -6.31 -23.86 4.77
CA LYS A 280 -7.45 -24.10 5.69
C LYS A 280 -7.91 -22.83 6.41
N LEU A 281 -7.35 -21.67 6.04
CA LEU A 281 -7.68 -20.40 6.65
C LEU A 281 -8.98 -19.87 6.04
N GLN A 282 -9.88 -19.38 6.88
CA GLN A 282 -11.06 -18.65 6.47
C GLN A 282 -11.06 -17.30 7.17
N ALA A 283 -11.39 -16.25 6.41
CA ALA A 283 -11.75 -14.97 6.99
C ALA A 283 -13.10 -15.12 7.73
N ASP A 284 -13.38 -14.25 8.69
CA ASP A 284 -14.67 -14.25 9.37
C ASP A 284 -15.79 -13.77 8.44
N ALA A 285 -15.48 -12.84 7.52
CA ALA A 285 -16.37 -12.38 6.46
C ALA A 285 -15.65 -12.31 5.10
N GLU A 286 -16.43 -12.28 4.02
CA GLU A 286 -15.97 -11.93 2.69
C GLU A 286 -16.94 -10.94 2.06
N ILE A 287 -16.43 -9.79 1.65
CA ILE A 287 -17.24 -8.66 1.18
C ILE A 287 -16.82 -8.24 -0.23
N THR A 288 -17.75 -7.78 -1.05
CA THR A 288 -17.49 -7.27 -2.41
C THR A 288 -17.61 -5.76 -2.51
N GLU A 289 -18.17 -5.11 -1.49
CA GLU A 289 -18.38 -3.66 -1.46
C GLU A 289 -18.03 -3.11 -0.08
N LEU A 290 -17.39 -1.94 0.01
CA LEU A 290 -16.98 -1.36 1.28
C LEU A 290 -18.18 -1.08 2.21
N LYS A 291 -19.35 -0.72 1.65
CA LYS A 291 -20.55 -0.46 2.46
C LYS A 291 -21.04 -1.69 3.24
N GLN A 292 -20.71 -2.90 2.80
CA GLN A 292 -21.10 -4.12 3.49
C GLN A 292 -20.44 -4.24 4.87
N ILE A 293 -19.34 -3.51 5.13
CA ILE A 293 -18.77 -3.36 6.47
C ILE A 293 -19.81 -2.81 7.44
N LEU A 294 -20.60 -1.83 7.00
CA LEU A 294 -21.63 -1.17 7.79
C LEU A 294 -22.84 -2.08 8.08
N GLU A 295 -23.03 -3.11 7.26
CA GLU A 295 -24.11 -4.09 7.39
C GLU A 295 -23.72 -5.24 8.33
N MET A 296 -22.43 -5.57 8.43
CA MET A 296 -21.95 -6.71 9.21
C MET A 296 -21.53 -6.37 10.64
N ILE A 297 -21.32 -5.10 10.99
CA ILE A 297 -20.96 -4.67 12.35
C ILE A 297 -22.13 -3.96 13.03
N ASP A 298 -22.25 -4.17 14.34
CA ASP A 298 -23.31 -3.59 15.18
C ASP A 298 -23.07 -2.14 15.61
#